data_AF-A0A1F5DCS8-F1
#
_entry.id   AF-A0A1F5DCS8-F1
#
_cell.length_a   1.000
_cell.length_b   1.000
_cell.length_c   1.000
_cell.angle_alpha   90.00
_cell.angle_beta   90.00
_cell.angle_gamma   90.00
#
_symmetry.space_group_name_H-M   'P 1'
#
loop_
_entity.id
_entity.type
_entity.pdbx_description
1 polymer ?
#
loop_
_entity_poly.entity_id
_entity_poly.type
_entity_poly.pdbx_seq_one_letter_code
_entity_poly.pdbx_strand_id
1 'polypeptide(L)'
;MNQNSLEINDKLLGLLKALVGIIVAFFIVFLFAYLLPVLLRIIDEPEIQSLGESFIKVAEGMGVILGGLVWLVFGVLVIVLVVWFFIAFLPAIAKGSPWKQVGNGDEALDTLKIRYAKGELTKEQYLDMKKTIENV
;
A
#
# COMPACT_ATOMS: atom_id res chain seq x y z
N MET A 1 26.04 -16.44 0.98
CA MET A 1 24.58 -16.34 1.15
C MET A 1 24.00 -17.75 1.00
N ASN A 2 23.28 -18.26 2.00
CA ASN A 2 22.89 -19.68 2.08
C ASN A 2 21.67 -19.96 1.17
N GLN A 3 21.74 -20.95 0.27
CA GLN A 3 20.60 -21.29 -0.60
C GLN A 3 19.34 -21.67 0.17
N ASN A 4 19.48 -22.28 1.34
CA ASN A 4 18.33 -22.60 2.20
C ASN A 4 17.63 -21.33 2.74
N SER A 5 18.36 -20.22 2.92
CA SER A 5 17.75 -18.96 3.37
C SER A 5 16.93 -18.25 2.30
N LEU A 6 17.29 -18.43 1.02
CA LEU A 6 16.54 -17.86 -0.10
C LEU A 6 15.22 -18.61 -0.31
N GLU A 7 15.24 -19.94 -0.27
CA GLU A 7 14.04 -20.75 -0.45
C GLU A 7 13.00 -20.56 0.68
N ILE A 8 13.48 -20.38 1.93
CA ILE A 8 12.62 -20.07 3.08
C ILE A 8 11.96 -18.69 2.90
N ASN A 9 12.71 -17.70 2.45
CA ASN A 9 12.18 -16.35 2.24
C ASN A 9 11.12 -16.31 1.15
N ASP A 10 11.30 -17.05 0.05
CA ASP A 10 10.32 -17.11 -1.04
C ASP A 10 9.00 -17.79 -0.61
N LYS A 11 9.09 -18.88 0.17
CA LYS A 11 7.91 -19.55 0.73
C LYS A 11 7.17 -18.66 1.74
N LEU A 12 7.91 -17.98 2.62
CA LEU A 12 7.33 -17.02 3.57
C LEU A 12 6.66 -15.85 2.85
N LEU A 13 7.27 -15.33 1.78
CA LEU A 13 6.70 -14.27 0.97
C LEU A 13 5.40 -14.70 0.28
N GLY A 14 5.34 -15.93 -0.23
CA GLY A 14 4.13 -16.51 -0.82
C GLY A 14 2.98 -16.64 0.20
N LEU A 15 3.29 -17.14 1.40
CA LEU A 15 2.32 -17.25 2.49
C LEU A 15 1.80 -15.87 2.94
N LEU A 16 2.68 -14.88 3.02
CA LEU A 16 2.31 -13.52 3.39
C LEU A 16 1.34 -12.91 2.37
N LYS A 17 1.60 -13.09 1.06
CA LYS A 17 0.69 -12.64 0.00
C LYS A 17 -0.68 -13.31 0.08
N ALA A 18 -0.72 -14.61 0.34
CA ALA A 18 -1.97 -15.35 0.50
C ALA A 18 -2.78 -14.84 1.72
N LEU A 19 -2.12 -14.65 2.87
CA LEU A 19 -2.74 -14.08 4.07
C LEU A 19 -3.31 -12.69 3.82
N VAL A 20 -2.53 -11.82 3.17
CA VAL A 20 -2.98 -10.48 2.79
C VAL A 20 -4.19 -10.55 1.86
N GLY A 21 -4.19 -11.44 0.87
CA GLY A 21 -5.33 -11.65 -0.03
C GLY A 21 -6.60 -12.07 0.71
N ILE A 22 -6.47 -12.99 1.68
CA ILE A 22 -7.60 -13.41 2.52
C ILE A 22 -8.13 -12.24 3.36
N ILE A 23 -7.24 -11.45 3.97
CA ILE A 23 -7.62 -10.28 4.77
C ILE A 23 -8.37 -9.25 3.91
N VAL A 24 -7.89 -8.98 2.69
CA VAL A 24 -8.54 -8.08 1.74
C VAL A 24 -9.91 -8.61 1.32
N ALA A 25 -10.04 -9.91 1.02
CA ALA A 25 -11.32 -10.50 0.67
C ALA A 25 -12.34 -10.39 1.82
N PHE A 26 -11.91 -10.70 3.06
CA PHE A 26 -12.73 -10.50 4.26
C PHE A 26 -13.13 -9.04 4.43
N PHE A 27 -12.21 -8.10 4.18
CA PHE A 27 -12.51 -6.69 4.25
C PHE A 27 -13.56 -6.26 3.22
N ILE A 28 -13.48 -6.73 1.97
CA ILE A 28 -14.47 -6.42 0.93
C ILE A 28 -15.85 -6.97 1.31
N VAL A 29 -15.92 -8.21 1.81
CA VAL A 29 -17.18 -8.82 2.26
C VAL A 29 -17.76 -8.03 3.43
N PHE A 30 -16.93 -7.64 4.39
CA PHE A 30 -17.34 -6.86 5.55
C PHE A 30 -17.80 -5.44 5.16
N LEU A 31 -17.05 -4.80 4.26
CA LEU A 31 -17.40 -3.51 3.67
C LEU A 31 -18.76 -3.60 2.98
N PHE A 32 -19.00 -4.64 2.18
CA PHE A 32 -20.26 -4.83 1.48
C PHE A 32 -21.40 -5.09 2.45
N ALA A 33 -21.22 -5.96 3.45
CA ALA A 33 -22.22 -6.22 4.48
C ALA A 33 -22.64 -4.95 5.24
N TYR A 34 -21.74 -3.96 5.37
CA TYR A 34 -21.99 -2.72 6.08
C TYR A 34 -22.47 -1.56 5.19
N LEU A 35 -21.89 -1.40 3.99
CA LEU A 35 -22.32 -0.39 3.02
C LEU A 35 -23.65 -0.75 2.38
N LEU A 36 -23.94 -2.04 2.17
CA LEU A 36 -25.16 -2.48 1.51
C LEU A 36 -26.41 -1.93 2.24
N PRO A 37 -26.61 -2.10 3.57
CA PRO A 37 -27.73 -1.48 4.29
C PRO A 37 -27.82 0.05 4.12
N VAL A 38 -26.67 0.74 4.11
CA VAL A 38 -26.62 2.20 3.94
C VAL A 38 -27.03 2.61 2.52
N LEU A 39 -26.57 1.87 1.51
CA LEU A 39 -26.92 2.07 0.10
C LEU A 39 -28.38 1.73 -0.16
N LEU A 40 -28.89 0.65 0.43
CA LEU A 40 -30.30 0.27 0.33
C LEU A 40 -31.23 1.33 0.92
N ARG A 41 -30.77 2.13 1.90
CA ARG A 41 -31.55 3.26 2.46
C ARG A 41 -31.73 4.44 1.49
N ILE A 42 -30.84 4.58 0.51
CA ILE A 42 -30.92 5.64 -0.51
C ILE A 42 -32.00 5.29 -1.55
N ILE A 43 -32.34 4.01 -1.68
CA ILE A 43 -33.35 3.52 -2.60
C ILE A 43 -34.73 3.74 -1.95
N ASP A 44 -35.60 4.48 -2.64
CA ASP A 44 -36.92 4.89 -2.15
C ASP A 44 -38.00 3.80 -2.38
N GLU A 45 -37.61 2.53 -2.18
CA GLU A 45 -38.47 1.37 -2.37
C GLU A 45 -38.84 0.76 -1.00
N PRO A 46 -40.14 0.63 -0.65
CA PRO A 46 -40.58 0.27 0.70
C PRO A 46 -40.19 -1.16 1.12
N GLU A 47 -40.08 -2.09 0.17
CA GLU A 47 -39.62 -3.46 0.46
C GLU A 47 -38.13 -3.49 0.85
N ILE A 48 -37.31 -2.69 0.17
CA ILE A 48 -35.86 -2.62 0.35
C ILE A 48 -35.48 -1.95 1.67
N GLN A 49 -36.27 -0.97 2.10
CA GLN A 49 -36.09 -0.29 3.38
C GLN A 49 -36.33 -1.23 4.58
N SER A 50 -37.37 -2.08 4.50
CA SER A 50 -37.69 -3.05 5.56
C SER A 50 -36.58 -4.09 5.78
N LEU A 51 -35.89 -4.48 4.70
CA LEU A 51 -34.70 -5.33 4.76
C LEU A 51 -33.56 -4.60 5.46
N GLY A 52 -33.26 -3.35 5.06
CA GLY A 52 -32.22 -2.53 5.68
C GLY A 52 -32.42 -2.32 7.18
N GLU A 53 -33.65 -2.05 7.62
CA GLU A 53 -33.97 -1.87 9.05
C GLU A 53 -33.80 -3.15 9.88
N SER A 54 -34.07 -4.31 9.28
CA SER A 54 -33.90 -5.61 9.95
C SER A 54 -32.42 -5.89 10.26
N PHE A 55 -31.53 -5.60 9.31
CA PHE A 55 -30.08 -5.73 9.50
C PHE A 55 -29.54 -4.74 10.53
N ILE A 56 -30.04 -3.49 10.50
CA ILE A 56 -29.63 -2.46 11.46
C ILE A 56 -30.06 -2.85 12.88
N LYS A 57 -31.30 -3.32 13.10
CA LYS A 57 -31.74 -3.79 14.43
C LYS A 57 -30.90 -4.94 14.99
N VAL A 58 -30.48 -5.87 14.13
CA VAL A 58 -29.57 -6.96 14.54
C VAL A 58 -28.19 -6.41 14.92
N ALA A 59 -27.66 -5.45 14.16
CA ALA A 59 -26.39 -4.80 14.46
C ALA A 59 -26.45 -3.91 15.71
N GLU A 60 -27.58 -3.24 15.93
CA GLU A 60 -27.84 -2.34 17.05
C GLU A 60 -27.98 -3.13 18.36
N GLY A 61 -28.65 -4.29 18.31
CA GLY A 61 -28.75 -5.22 19.44
C GLY A 61 -27.43 -5.86 19.87
N MET A 62 -26.40 -5.87 19.01
CA MET A 62 -25.11 -6.50 19.30
C MET A 62 -24.00 -5.56 19.76
N GLY A 63 -24.25 -4.24 19.88
CA GLY A 63 -23.34 -3.36 20.61
C GLY A 63 -22.89 -2.12 19.84
N VAL A 64 -23.73 -1.09 19.84
CA VAL A 64 -23.42 0.22 19.26
C VAL A 64 -22.24 0.93 19.94
N ILE A 65 -22.01 0.68 21.24
CA ILE A 65 -21.02 1.42 22.03
C ILE A 65 -19.64 0.72 22.04
N LEU A 66 -19.61 -0.60 22.22
CA LEU A 66 -18.38 -1.40 22.08
C LEU A 66 -18.00 -1.61 20.61
N GLY A 67 -19.01 -1.73 19.74
CA GLY A 67 -18.84 -1.87 18.30
C GLY A 67 -18.14 -0.66 17.69
N GLY A 68 -18.50 0.57 18.09
CA GLY A 68 -17.92 1.80 17.52
C GLY A 68 -16.42 2.00 17.79
N LEU A 69 -15.93 1.66 18.99
CA LEU A 69 -14.51 1.80 19.33
C LEU A 69 -13.66 0.71 18.66
N VAL A 70 -14.17 -0.53 18.65
CA VAL A 70 -13.59 -1.63 17.89
C VAL A 70 -13.59 -1.30 16.39
N TRP A 71 -14.62 -0.61 15.90
CA TRP A 71 -14.72 -0.14 14.52
C TRP A 71 -13.60 0.85 14.20
N LEU A 72 -13.38 1.86 15.03
CA LEU A 72 -12.37 2.89 14.77
C LEU A 72 -10.97 2.27 14.70
N VAL A 73 -10.65 1.38 15.64
CA VAL A 73 -9.38 0.65 15.65
C VAL A 73 -9.25 -0.27 14.42
N PHE A 74 -10.32 -0.99 14.06
CA PHE A 74 -10.34 -1.86 12.89
C PHE A 74 -10.20 -1.07 11.58
N GLY A 75 -10.87 0.07 11.44
CA GLY A 75 -10.77 0.96 10.29
C GLY A 75 -9.37 1.52 10.10
N VAL A 76 -8.72 1.96 11.19
CA VAL A 76 -7.32 2.41 11.14
C VAL A 76 -6.38 1.26 10.75
N LEU A 77 -6.58 0.06 11.32
CA LEU A 77 -5.78 -1.13 10.99
C LEU A 77 -5.89 -1.48 9.49
N VAL A 78 -7.10 -1.43 8.94
CA VAL A 78 -7.33 -1.66 7.51
C VAL A 78 -6.65 -0.60 6.66
N ILE A 79 -6.79 0.69 7.00
CA ILE A 79 -6.12 1.77 6.25
C ILE A 79 -4.61 1.54 6.22
N VAL A 80 -4.02 1.18 7.36
CA VAL A 80 -2.58 0.86 7.45
C VAL A 80 -2.22 -0.34 6.57
N LEU A 81 -3.03 -1.41 6.59
CA LEU A 81 -2.80 -2.59 5.75
C LEU A 81 -2.92 -2.28 4.25
N VAL A 82 -3.89 -1.45 3.86
CA VAL A 82 -4.10 -1.03 2.48
C VAL A 82 -2.94 -0.17 2.01
N VAL A 83 -2.55 0.85 2.79
CA VAL A 83 -1.40 1.71 2.48
C VAL A 83 -0.11 0.88 2.40
N TRP A 84 0.12 -0.02 3.36
CA TRP A 84 1.26 -0.92 3.35
C TRP A 84 1.23 -1.87 2.14
N PHE A 85 0.07 -2.38 1.76
CA PHE A 85 -0.11 -3.19 0.56
C PHE A 85 0.26 -2.40 -0.69
N PHE A 86 -0.24 -1.17 -0.87
CA PHE A 86 0.13 -0.33 -2.01
C PHE A 86 1.64 -0.03 -2.02
N ILE A 87 2.27 0.24 -0.88
CA ILE A 87 3.72 0.46 -0.81
C ILE A 87 4.52 -0.81 -1.15
N ALA A 88 4.09 -1.97 -0.65
CA ALA A 88 4.78 -3.25 -0.85
C ALA A 88 4.56 -3.86 -2.25
N PHE A 89 3.38 -3.64 -2.85
CA PHE A 89 3.00 -4.17 -4.16
C PHE A 89 3.27 -3.21 -5.32
N LEU A 90 3.61 -1.94 -5.05
CA LEU A 90 4.16 -1.01 -6.05
C LEU A 90 5.67 -0.75 -5.87
N PRO A 91 6.55 -1.76 -6.03
CA PRO A 91 7.97 -1.48 -6.30
C PRO A 91 8.19 -0.80 -7.67
N ALA A 92 7.12 -0.55 -8.46
CA ALA A 92 7.19 0.06 -9.78
C ALA A 92 6.93 1.57 -9.83
N ILE A 93 6.18 2.15 -8.87
CA ILE A 93 5.90 3.62 -8.86
C ILE A 93 6.80 4.36 -7.86
N ALA A 94 7.34 3.68 -6.85
CA ALA A 94 8.32 4.25 -5.92
C ALA A 94 9.74 4.41 -6.51
N LYS A 95 9.94 4.19 -7.83
CA LYS A 95 11.16 4.65 -8.53
C LYS A 95 11.15 6.17 -8.79
N GLY A 96 10.09 6.89 -8.41
CA GLY A 96 9.94 8.32 -8.65
C GLY A 96 10.08 9.24 -7.43
N SER A 97 10.40 8.74 -6.23
CA SER A 97 10.66 9.65 -5.10
C SER A 97 11.54 9.00 -4.03
N PRO A 98 12.86 9.23 -4.06
CA PRO A 98 13.69 8.95 -2.91
C PRO A 98 13.50 10.08 -1.89
N TRP A 99 12.67 9.85 -0.89
CA TRP A 99 13.01 10.33 0.45
C TRP A 99 14.18 9.50 0.94
N LYS A 100 15.37 9.82 0.42
CA LYS A 100 16.65 9.27 0.87
C LYS A 100 17.63 10.43 0.96
N GLN A 101 17.37 11.32 1.91
CA GLN A 101 18.46 12.09 2.47
C GLN A 101 19.35 11.11 3.23
N VAL A 102 20.63 11.06 2.83
CA VAL A 102 21.86 10.69 3.55
C VAL A 102 22.73 9.78 2.68
N GLY A 103 23.74 10.38 2.04
CA GLY A 103 24.86 9.69 1.39
C GLY A 103 25.38 10.41 0.14
N ASN A 104 26.22 11.42 0.34
CA ASN A 104 26.72 12.47 -0.55
C ASN A 104 27.48 12.04 -1.86
N GLY A 105 27.27 10.84 -2.40
CA GLY A 105 27.94 10.33 -3.61
C GLY A 105 27.00 9.86 -4.73
N ASP A 106 25.93 9.13 -4.38
CA ASP A 106 25.03 8.52 -5.36
C ASP A 106 24.17 9.56 -6.11
N GLU A 107 23.73 10.62 -5.42
CA GLU A 107 22.92 11.70 -6.01
C GLU A 107 23.71 12.53 -7.04
N ALA A 108 25.00 12.74 -6.78
CA ALA A 108 25.89 13.46 -7.68
C ALA A 108 26.13 12.65 -8.97
N LEU A 109 26.34 11.33 -8.86
CA LEU A 109 26.48 10.45 -10.02
C LEU A 109 25.19 10.32 -10.83
N ASP A 110 24.02 10.25 -10.18
CA ASP A 110 22.74 10.17 -10.90
C ASP A 110 22.40 11.48 -11.62
N THR A 111 22.68 12.63 -11.00
CA THR A 111 22.58 13.93 -11.66
C THR A 111 23.49 14.01 -12.89
N LEU A 112 24.73 13.52 -12.78
CA LEU A 112 25.70 13.50 -13.86
C LEU A 112 25.23 12.63 -15.05
N LYS A 113 24.66 11.44 -14.77
CA LYS A 113 24.08 10.56 -15.80
C LYS A 113 22.92 11.22 -16.53
N ILE A 114 22.04 11.92 -15.82
CA ILE A 114 20.88 12.61 -16.42
C ILE A 114 21.34 13.68 -17.42
N ARG A 115 22.36 14.48 -17.08
CA ARG A 115 22.86 15.55 -17.97
C ARG A 115 23.55 15.00 -19.22
N TYR A 116 24.33 13.93 -19.08
CA TYR A 116 24.90 13.23 -20.23
C TYR A 116 23.83 12.66 -21.15
N ALA A 117 22.76 12.05 -20.60
CA ALA A 117 21.65 11.51 -21.38
C ALA A 117 20.87 12.60 -22.13
N LYS A 118 20.80 13.82 -21.57
CA LYS A 118 20.22 15.00 -22.22
C LYS A 118 21.12 15.62 -23.30
N GLY A 119 22.37 15.17 -23.42
CA GLY A 119 23.35 15.76 -24.34
C GLY A 119 23.92 17.10 -23.88
N GLU A 120 23.73 17.46 -22.60
CA GLU A 120 24.28 18.69 -22.01
C GLU A 120 25.79 18.58 -21.71
N LEU A 121 26.34 17.36 -21.73
CA LEU A 121 27.74 17.06 -21.45
C LEU A 121 28.31 16.18 -22.57
N THR A 122 29.56 16.41 -22.94
CA THR A 122 30.30 15.47 -23.80
C THR A 122 30.76 14.25 -23.01
N LYS A 123 31.14 13.18 -23.73
CA LYS A 123 31.62 11.94 -23.11
C LYS A 123 32.87 12.15 -22.27
N GLU A 124 33.75 13.04 -22.70
CA GLU A 124 35.00 13.39 -22.01
C GLU A 124 34.72 14.10 -20.69
N GLN A 125 33.82 15.09 -20.71
CA GLN A 125 33.39 15.83 -19.52
C GLN A 125 32.69 14.92 -18.50
N TYR A 126 31.84 14.01 -18.98
CA TYR A 126 31.17 13.02 -18.15
C TYR A 126 32.18 12.10 -17.44
N LEU A 127 33.17 11.57 -18.16
CA LEU A 127 34.14 10.64 -17.61
C LEU A 127 35.08 11.29 -16.59
N ASP A 128 35.44 12.55 -16.81
CA ASP A 128 36.29 13.31 -15.89
C ASP A 128 35.57 13.58 -14.56
N MET A 129 34.37 14.15 -14.63
CA MET A 129 33.54 14.43 -13.44
C MET A 129 33.16 13.17 -12.67
N LYS A 130 32.90 12.06 -13.38
CA LYS A 130 32.61 10.77 -12.76
C LYS A 130 33.77 10.30 -11.89
N LYS A 131 35.01 10.40 -12.39
CA LYS A 131 36.20 10.02 -11.62
C LYS A 131 36.40 10.90 -10.40
N THR A 132 36.13 12.20 -10.50
CA THR A 132 36.22 13.10 -9.33
C THR A 132 35.22 12.69 -8.26
N ILE A 133 33.97 12.42 -8.62
CA ILE A 133 32.90 12.07 -7.66
C ILE A 133 33.14 10.68 -7.04
N GLU A 134 33.65 9.72 -7.79
CA GLU A 134 33.95 8.37 -7.27
C GLU A 134 35.22 8.33 -6.37
N ASN A 135 36.09 9.34 -6.43
CA ASN A 135 37.32 9.43 -5.63
C ASN A 135 37.24 10.45 -4.47
N VAL A 136 36.04 10.92 -4.12
CA VAL A 136 35.75 11.74 -2.93
C VAL A 136 35.30 10.85 -1.79
#